data_AF-A0A4U3AL44-F1
#
_entry.id   AF-A0A4U3AL44-F1
#
_cell.length_a   1.000
_cell.length_b   1.000
_cell.length_c   1.000
_cell.angle_alpha   90.00
_cell.angle_beta   90.00
_cell.angle_gamma   90.00
#
_symmetry.space_group_name_H-M   'P 1'
#
loop_
_entity.id
_entity.type
_entity.pdbx_description
1 polymer ?
#
loop_
_entity_poly.entity_id
_entity_poly.type
_entity_poly.pdbx_seq_one_letter_code
_entity_poly.pdbx_strand_id
1 'polypeptide(L)' 'GGYFMFGAEGKVVPVVQTCSLDKVQNVFEEMEQGRIQGRMVIDFKQHNCDCK' A
#
# COMPACT_ATOMS: atom_id res chain seq x y z
N GLY A 1 24.44 -6.38 0.23
CA GLY A 1 23.12 -6.46 0.87
C GLY A 1 23.11 -5.77 2.22
N GLY A 2 23.05 -4.42 2.25
CA GLY A 2 23.00 -3.64 3.50
C GLY A 2 21.73 -2.81 3.70
N TYR A 3 20.88 -2.70 2.67
CA TYR A 3 19.71 -1.81 2.68
C TYR A 3 18.57 -2.27 3.61
N PHE A 4 18.47 -3.58 3.87
CA PHE A 4 17.39 -4.12 4.68
C PHE A 4 17.60 -3.91 6.19
N MET A 5 18.86 -3.77 6.64
CA MET A 5 19.17 -3.61 8.07
C MET A 5 18.73 -2.25 8.62
N PHE A 6 18.83 -1.17 7.83
CA PHE A 6 18.36 0.16 8.24
C PHE A 6 16.83 0.26 8.42
N GLY A 7 16.05 -0.48 7.62
CA GLY A 7 14.61 -0.60 7.80
C GLY A 7 14.24 -1.44 9.03
N ALA A 8 15.00 -2.51 9.30
CA ALA A 8 14.82 -3.37 10.46
C ALA A 8 15.21 -2.70 11.80
N GLU A 9 16.19 -1.79 11.78
CA GLU A 9 16.56 -0.94 12.93
C GLU A 9 15.56 0.20 13.21
N GLY A 10 14.50 0.35 12.40
CA GLY A 10 13.48 1.40 12.57
C GLY A 10 13.96 2.82 12.25
N LYS A 11 15.17 3.00 11.71
CA LYS A 11 15.72 4.32 11.34
C LYS A 11 15.04 4.94 10.12
N VAL A 12 14.34 4.14 9.32
CA VAL A 12 13.59 4.60 8.15
C VAL A 12 12.20 3.99 8.19
N VAL A 13 11.20 4.79 8.60
CA VAL A 13 9.78 4.39 8.56
C VAL A 13 9.19 4.88 7.24
N PRO A 14 8.83 3.99 6.30
CA PRO A 14 8.18 4.41 5.06
C PRO A 14 6.76 4.89 5.35
N VAL A 15 6.34 6.00 4.72
CA VAL A 15 4.93 6.42 4.72
C VAL A 15 4.16 5.47 3.81
N VAL A 16 3.40 4.56 4.43
CA VAL A 16 2.59 3.55 3.75
C VAL A 16 1.11 3.78 4.08
N GLN A 17 0.27 3.73 3.05
CA GLN A 17 -1.18 3.74 3.18
C GLN A 17 -1.72 2.43 2.60
N THR A 18 -2.67 1.80 3.29
CA THR A 18 -3.28 0.55 2.84
C THR A 18 -4.64 0.80 2.22
N CYS A 19 -4.90 0.23 1.04
CA CYS A 19 -6.19 0.29 0.37
C CYS A 19 -6.75 -1.13 0.12
N SER A 20 -8.06 -1.27 0.24
CA SER A 20 -8.78 -2.51 -0.08
C SER A 20 -8.91 -2.68 -1.60
N LEU A 21 -9.08 -3.92 -2.05
CA LEU A 21 -9.25 -4.27 -3.46
C LEU A 21 -10.38 -3.48 -4.16
N ASP A 22 -11.51 -3.25 -3.46
CA ASP A 22 -12.67 -2.54 -4.02
C ASP A 22 -12.36 -1.08 -4.39
N LYS A 23 -11.32 -0.49 -3.80
CA LYS A 23 -10.91 0.91 -4.00
C LYS A 23 -9.75 1.07 -4.97
N VAL A 24 -9.27 -0.02 -5.55
CA VAL A 24 -8.09 -0.02 -6.43
C VAL A 24 -8.26 0.90 -7.64
N GLN A 25 -9.46 0.98 -8.22
CA GLN A 25 -9.70 1.87 -9.35
C GLN A 25 -9.47 3.36 -8.99
N ASN A 26 -10.00 3.79 -7.85
CA ASN A 26 -9.83 5.17 -7.37
C ASN A 26 -8.35 5.46 -7.04
N VAL A 27 -7.63 4.47 -6.51
CA VAL A 27 -6.18 4.59 -6.28
C VAL A 27 -5.43 4.85 -7.58
N PHE A 28 -5.80 4.21 -8.69
CA PHE A 28 -5.16 4.49 -9.99
C PHE A 28 -5.47 5.90 -10.49
N GLU A 29 -6.71 6.37 -10.36
CA GLU A 29 -7.08 7.74 -10.74
C GLU A 29 -6.30 8.79 -9.93
N GLU A 30 -6.17 8.60 -8.61
CA GLU A 30 -5.38 9.46 -7.72
C GLU A 30 -3.87 9.39 -8.02
N MET A 31 -3.38 8.24 -8.51
CA MET A 31 -2.01 8.07 -8.96
C MET A 31 -1.73 8.90 -10.22
N GLU A 32 -2.62 8.82 -11.22
CA GLU A 32 -2.51 9.61 -12.45
C GLU A 32 -2.55 11.12 -12.17
N GLN A 33 -3.33 11.52 -11.18
CA GLN A 33 -3.47 12.92 -10.74
C GLN A 33 -2.33 13.38 -9.81
N GLY A 34 -1.40 12.49 -9.45
CA GLY A 34 -0.24 12.81 -8.61
C GLY A 34 -0.60 13.09 -7.14
N ARG A 35 -1.72 12.59 -6.64
CA ARG A 35 -2.24 12.84 -5.28
C ARG A 35 -1.78 11.82 -4.23
N ILE A 36 -1.17 10.71 -4.66
CA ILE A 36 -0.64 9.70 -3.74
C ILE A 36 0.62 10.21 -3.06
N GLN A 37 0.60 10.27 -1.73
CA GLN A 37 1.77 10.55 -0.91
C GLN A 37 2.40 9.27 -0.37
N GLY A 38 3.68 9.07 -0.64
CA GLY A 38 4.41 7.89 -0.19
C GLY A 38 4.05 6.65 -1.01
N ARG A 39 3.76 5.53 -0.33
CA ARG A 39 3.42 4.26 -0.98
C ARG A 39 1.99 3.86 -0.68
N MET A 40 1.24 3.49 -1.71
CA MET A 40 -0.06 2.82 -1.56
C MET A 40 0.14 1.31 -1.66
N VAL A 41 -0.37 0.57 -0.68
CA VAL A 41 -0.26 -0.89 -0.60
C VAL A 41 -1.66 -1.48 -0.68
N ILE A 42 -1.91 -2.27 -1.73
CA ILE A 42 -3.18 -2.97 -1.91
C ILE A 42 -3.18 -4.21 -1.02
N ASP A 43 -4.16 -4.31 -0.13
CA ASP A 43 -4.34 -5.49 0.72
C ASP A 43 -5.22 -6.52 0.01
N PHE A 44 -4.61 -7.66 -0.33
CA PHE A 44 -5.29 -8.81 -0.96
C PHE A 44 -5.87 -9.80 0.04
N LYS A 45 -5.73 -9.56 1.35
CA LYS A 45 -6.24 -10.44 2.42
C LYS A 45 -7.66 -10.06 2.84
N GLN A 46 -8.08 -8.81 2.60
CA GLN A 46 -9.47 -8.37 2.71
C GLN A 46 -10.32 -8.88 1.53
N HIS A 47 -10.40 -10.19 1.37
CA HIS A 47 -11.49 -10.80 0.60
C HIS A 47 -12.31 -11.62 1.59
N ASN A 48 -13.37 -11.01 2.12
CA ASN A 48 -14.45 -11.77 2.73
C ASN A 48 -15.16 -12.48 1.56
N CYS A 49 -14.57 -13.59 1.10
CA CYS A 49 -15.18 -14.49 0.14
C CYS A 49 -16.46 -15.05 0.77
N ASP A 50 -17.58 -14.35 0.59
CA ASP A 50 -18.92 -14.93 0.67
C ASP A 50 -19.17 -15.63 -0.67
N CYS A 51 -18.36 -16.66 -0.97
CA CYS A 51 -18.74 -17.62 -2.00
C CYS A 51 -19.81 -18.52 -1.39
N LYS A 52 -21.07 -18.14 -1.59
CA LYS A 52 -22.21 -19.06 -1.45
C LYS A 52 -22.31 -20.02 -2.63
#